data_AF-A0A0C9QHU0-F1
#
_entry.id   AF-A0A0C9QHU0-F1
#
_cell.length_a   1.000
_cell.length_b   1.000
_cell.length_c   1.000
_cell.angle_alpha   90.00
_cell.angle_beta   90.00
_cell.angle_gamma   90.00
#
_symmetry.space_group_name_H-M   'P 1'
#
loop_
_entity.id
_entity.type
_entity.pdbx_description
1 polymer ?
#
loop_
_entity_poly.entity_id
_entity_poly.type
_entity_poly.pdbx_seq_one_letter_code
_entity_poly.pdbx_strand_id
1 'polypeptide(L)'
;MPSNVYRDYTPPAIDRRINEVLNRRAGDLQNFSTETTREQLEKYKKKRVVRQGLLKTTHRHILDIAAFMLETDSNVLEDGILDKDEYIETFNDFFMEGGRRAVLIYYQPMVPPPFDSGRWTLQLAQNSSFIRCCVTDGSTEKFTGKCIIVYRLNSGMEFGTKQLLQEIYYAYTETDEFFLSNLHAVIALMLRVNVPNIQCNTHWSNVIKNAEIESKRKDKFTEDLADFCKYLERIDEDLQKTVQLEQYPRVLREYLSAEEKIMSYTMNDDAIQELERWLKRTIKSIQKVLVESQQVQRESEDFGPNFELMYWRHILMQFSFISEHMKHPEITRLISLVVVVDSKLGNTWKKLEDDVVNMEVLARDNINYLHSLEKLTEPLYRLKPTEISDYLPGLMYAIQMIYSTSRFFNTKRMLTSIFVKITNQMILSCKAYLTENGMLDIWRDCKSSLISRIKDCINLYEQYYKICNAQMAKKMDDTIEERLHFEISPISVFGKFDTFKQRLDKLIDVLRMNLSHSILHSSTIEGIDVFANKFAMIFHKLVSQPYDYLDHRRLDFNNDYEE
;
A
#
# COMPACT_ATOMS: atom_id res chain seq x y z
N MET A 1 -26.78 -60.80 37.92
CA MET A 1 -27.91 -59.87 37.68
C MET A 1 -27.40 -58.46 37.96
N PRO A 2 -27.09 -57.64 36.93
CA PRO A 2 -26.61 -56.29 37.17
C PRO A 2 -27.79 -55.39 37.51
N SER A 3 -27.76 -54.78 38.70
CA SER A 3 -28.74 -53.80 39.15
C SER A 3 -28.69 -52.57 38.23
N ASN A 4 -29.73 -52.43 37.41
CA ASN A 4 -29.93 -51.29 36.53
C ASN A 4 -30.24 -50.04 37.38
N VAL A 5 -29.20 -49.30 37.77
CA VAL A 5 -29.37 -48.01 38.43
C VAL A 5 -29.64 -46.97 37.34
N TYR A 6 -30.91 -46.67 37.09
CA TYR A 6 -31.30 -45.52 36.29
C TYR A 6 -30.67 -44.27 36.91
N ARG A 7 -29.80 -43.60 36.15
CA ARG A 7 -29.22 -42.33 36.59
C ARG A 7 -30.31 -41.26 36.60
N ASP A 8 -30.52 -40.66 37.75
CA ASP A 8 -31.37 -39.49 37.91
C ASP A 8 -30.72 -38.28 37.20
N TYR A 9 -31.48 -37.67 36.30
CA TYR A 9 -31.11 -36.51 35.48
C TYR A 9 -31.95 -35.28 35.82
N THR A 10 -32.61 -35.26 36.98
CA THR A 10 -33.29 -34.05 37.45
C THR A 10 -32.27 -32.93 37.73
N PRO A 11 -32.60 -31.65 37.47
CA PRO A 11 -31.67 -30.53 37.65
C PRO A 11 -30.97 -30.48 39.02
N PRO A 12 -31.64 -30.75 40.16
CA PRO A 12 -30.99 -30.74 41.47
C PRO A 12 -29.96 -31.88 41.66
N ALA A 13 -30.20 -33.04 41.04
CA ALA A 13 -29.29 -34.19 41.08
C ALA A 13 -28.06 -33.98 40.18
N ILE A 14 -28.24 -33.27 39.06
CA ILE A 14 -27.16 -32.83 38.19
C ILE A 14 -26.32 -31.76 38.90
N ASP A 15 -26.95 -30.75 39.52
CA ASP A 15 -26.25 -29.68 40.25
C ASP A 15 -25.45 -30.22 41.44
N ARG A 16 -25.99 -31.21 42.17
CA ARG A 16 -25.22 -31.91 43.23
C ARG A 16 -24.01 -32.65 42.68
N ARG A 17 -24.13 -33.33 41.54
CA ARG A 17 -22.99 -34.02 40.90
C ARG A 17 -21.97 -33.05 40.33
N ILE A 18 -22.41 -31.93 39.75
CA ILE A 18 -21.53 -30.84 39.32
C ILE A 18 -20.78 -30.29 40.53
N ASN A 19 -21.46 -30.04 41.65
CA ASN A 19 -20.81 -29.60 42.89
C ASN A 19 -19.86 -30.65 43.49
N GLU A 20 -20.16 -31.95 43.41
CA GLU A 20 -19.21 -33.00 43.82
C GLU A 20 -17.97 -33.08 42.92
N VAL A 21 -18.13 -32.90 41.60
CA VAL A 21 -17.01 -32.84 40.65
C VAL A 21 -16.20 -31.56 40.84
N LEU A 22 -16.86 -30.43 41.11
CA LEU A 22 -16.22 -29.16 41.46
C LEU A 22 -15.49 -29.27 42.80
N ASN A 23 -16.04 -29.98 43.79
CA ASN A 23 -15.38 -30.21 45.08
C ASN A 23 -14.21 -31.20 44.98
N ARG A 24 -14.28 -32.19 44.09
CA ARG A 24 -13.13 -33.06 43.77
C ARG A 24 -12.05 -32.30 43.01
N ARG A 25 -12.43 -31.45 42.04
CA ARG A 25 -11.51 -30.51 41.39
C ARG A 25 -10.95 -29.47 42.36
N ALA A 26 -11.73 -29.03 43.34
CA ALA A 26 -11.28 -28.11 44.39
C ALA A 26 -10.34 -28.80 45.39
N GLY A 27 -10.58 -30.09 45.70
CA GLY A 27 -9.66 -30.93 46.48
C GLY A 27 -8.36 -31.23 45.73
N ASP A 28 -8.42 -31.40 44.40
CA ASP A 28 -7.24 -31.54 43.53
C ASP A 28 -6.53 -30.19 43.29
N LEU A 29 -7.25 -29.06 43.32
CA LEU A 29 -6.70 -27.69 43.27
C LEU A 29 -6.14 -27.23 44.63
N GLN A 30 -6.54 -27.85 45.74
CA GLN A 30 -5.95 -27.62 47.06
C GLN A 30 -4.58 -28.30 47.25
N ASN A 31 -4.14 -29.10 46.27
CA ASN A 31 -2.76 -29.60 46.18
C ASN A 31 -1.84 -28.71 45.31
N PHE A 32 -2.29 -27.53 44.86
CA PHE A 32 -1.43 -26.53 44.23
C PHE A 32 -1.07 -25.40 45.21
N SER A 33 0.07 -25.60 45.86
CA SER A 33 0.99 -24.61 46.42
C SER A 33 0.41 -23.35 47.09
N THR A 34 0.48 -23.31 48.41
CA THR A 34 0.80 -22.08 49.17
C THR A 34 2.23 -21.63 48.85
N GLU A 35 2.56 -21.42 47.57
CA GLU A 35 3.84 -20.86 47.16
C GLU A 35 3.77 -19.34 47.40
N THR A 36 4.59 -18.86 48.32
CA THR A 36 4.80 -17.42 48.52
C THR A 36 5.29 -16.78 47.22
N THR A 37 4.98 -15.50 46.97
CA THR A 37 5.43 -14.76 45.77
C THR A 37 6.95 -14.87 45.55
N ARG A 38 7.70 -15.05 46.64
CA ARG A 38 9.15 -15.30 46.63
C ARG A 38 9.53 -16.67 46.06
N GLU A 39 8.84 -17.73 46.42
CA GLU A 39 9.07 -19.09 45.89
C GLU A 39 8.73 -19.18 44.40
N GLN A 40 7.67 -18.50 43.96
CA GLN A 40 7.33 -18.39 42.53
C GLN A 40 8.42 -17.66 41.75
N LEU A 41 8.95 -16.55 42.28
CA LEU A 41 10.07 -15.83 41.66
C LEU A 41 11.33 -16.70 41.56
N GLU A 42 11.65 -17.49 42.59
CA GLU A 42 12.78 -18.42 42.55
C GLU A 42 12.59 -19.52 41.49
N LYS A 43 11.37 -20.03 41.32
CA LYS A 43 11.02 -20.98 40.28
C LYS A 43 11.21 -20.39 38.88
N TYR A 44 10.76 -19.15 38.65
CA TYR A 44 10.96 -18.47 37.36
C TYR A 44 12.43 -18.11 37.10
N LYS A 45 13.21 -17.75 38.14
CA LYS A 45 14.68 -17.62 38.02
C LYS A 45 15.35 -18.91 37.59
N LYS A 46 14.95 -20.05 38.15
CA LYS A 46 15.47 -21.37 37.72
C LYS A 46 15.11 -21.66 36.26
N LYS A 47 13.87 -21.38 35.83
CA LYS A 47 13.46 -21.50 34.42
C LYS A 47 14.30 -20.61 33.50
N ARG A 48 14.61 -19.38 33.91
CA ARG A 48 15.49 -18.47 33.15
C ARG A 48 16.90 -19.03 32.97
N VAL A 49 17.47 -19.67 33.99
CA VAL A 49 18.77 -20.35 33.88
C VAL A 49 18.71 -21.53 32.90
N VAL A 50 17.61 -22.30 32.90
CA VAL A 50 17.40 -23.37 31.91
C VAL A 50 17.36 -22.80 30.50
N ARG A 51 16.61 -21.71 30.28
CA ARG A 51 16.55 -20.97 29.01
C ARG A 51 17.93 -20.52 28.53
N GLN A 52 18.76 -20.01 29.44
CA GLN A 52 20.13 -19.59 29.14
C GLN A 52 21.02 -20.76 28.67
N GLY A 53 20.78 -21.95 29.21
CA GLY A 53 21.42 -23.19 28.77
C GLY A 53 21.00 -23.66 27.38
N LEU A 54 19.83 -23.26 26.87
CA LEU A 54 19.34 -23.61 25.53
C LEU A 54 20.01 -22.79 24.42
N LEU A 55 20.57 -21.61 24.75
CA LEU A 55 21.27 -20.77 23.79
C LEU A 55 22.64 -21.37 23.46
N LYS A 56 22.77 -21.88 22.23
CA LYS A 56 24.01 -22.44 21.69
C LYS A 56 24.98 -21.34 21.26
N THR A 57 26.24 -21.71 20.98
CA THR A 57 27.25 -20.79 20.42
C THR A 57 26.79 -20.13 19.12
N THR A 58 25.99 -20.84 18.32
CA THR A 58 25.39 -20.32 17.08
C THR A 58 24.44 -19.14 17.33
N HIS A 59 23.66 -19.19 18.41
CA HIS A 59 22.73 -18.13 18.78
C HIS A 59 23.50 -16.88 19.20
N ARG A 60 24.50 -17.06 20.07
CA ARG A 60 25.37 -15.97 20.54
C ARG A 60 26.08 -15.26 19.39
N HIS A 61 26.56 -16.01 18.40
CA HIS A 61 27.19 -15.40 17.23
C HIS A 61 26.24 -14.48 16.44
N ILE A 62 24.99 -14.90 16.23
CA ILE A 62 23.97 -14.03 15.60
C ILE A 62 23.68 -12.81 16.47
N LEU A 63 23.61 -12.97 17.79
CA LEU A 63 23.37 -11.87 18.72
C LEU A 63 24.53 -10.88 18.76
N ASP A 64 25.78 -11.34 18.63
CA ASP A 64 26.94 -10.45 18.58
C ASP A 64 26.91 -9.56 17.34
N ILE A 65 26.53 -10.12 16.19
CA ILE A 65 26.36 -9.36 14.94
C ILE A 65 25.16 -8.41 15.06
N ALA A 66 24.04 -8.87 15.61
CA ALA A 66 22.86 -8.04 15.82
C ALA A 66 23.15 -6.89 16.79
N ALA A 67 23.89 -7.15 17.87
CA ALA A 67 24.31 -6.16 18.85
C ALA A 67 25.23 -5.10 18.24
N PHE A 68 26.16 -5.52 17.38
CA PHE A 68 26.99 -4.61 16.59
C PHE A 68 26.14 -3.70 15.69
N MET A 69 25.15 -4.26 14.96
CA MET A 69 24.27 -3.48 14.09
C MET A 69 23.31 -2.56 14.86
N LEU A 70 22.93 -2.92 16.08
CA LEU A 70 22.03 -2.15 16.94
C LEU A 70 22.75 -1.16 17.86
N GLU A 71 24.10 -1.14 17.82
CA GLU A 71 24.96 -0.33 18.71
C GLU A 71 24.67 -0.59 20.20
N THR A 72 24.50 -1.87 20.56
CA THR A 72 24.22 -2.30 21.94
C THR A 72 25.11 -3.48 22.35
N ASP A 73 24.96 -3.94 23.59
CA ASP A 73 25.69 -5.09 24.13
C ASP A 73 24.92 -6.40 23.89
N SER A 74 25.62 -7.45 23.49
CA SER A 74 25.06 -8.79 23.24
C SER A 74 24.33 -9.35 24.46
N ASN A 75 24.81 -9.04 25.67
CA ASN A 75 24.17 -9.45 26.91
C ASN A 75 22.77 -8.85 27.07
N VAL A 76 22.54 -7.62 26.59
CA VAL A 76 21.22 -6.95 26.65
C VAL A 76 20.23 -7.65 25.73
N LEU A 77 20.69 -8.12 24.58
CA LEU A 77 19.85 -8.88 23.64
C LEU A 77 19.55 -10.28 24.19
N GLU A 78 20.56 -10.99 24.69
CA GLU A 78 20.40 -12.28 25.36
C GLU A 78 19.40 -12.16 26.51
N ASP A 79 19.52 -11.12 27.34
CA ASP A 79 18.62 -10.90 28.46
C ASP A 79 17.16 -10.70 28.06
N GLY A 80 16.88 -10.05 26.93
CA GLY A 80 15.51 -9.91 26.43
C GLY A 80 14.92 -11.23 25.92
N ILE A 81 15.73 -12.03 25.22
CA ILE A 81 15.31 -13.32 24.64
C ILE A 81 14.91 -14.31 25.73
N LEU A 82 15.60 -14.28 26.87
CA LEU A 82 15.33 -15.18 28.00
C LEU A 82 14.00 -14.90 28.74
N ASP A 83 13.30 -13.81 28.40
CA ASP A 83 12.06 -13.42 29.08
C ASP A 83 10.88 -14.35 28.76
N LYS A 84 10.84 -14.97 27.57
CA LYS A 84 9.78 -15.91 27.17
C LYS A 84 10.34 -17.17 26.52
N ASP A 85 9.69 -18.30 26.73
CA ASP A 85 10.06 -19.58 26.08
C ASP A 85 9.86 -19.51 24.55
N GLU A 86 8.78 -18.86 24.10
CA GLU A 86 8.44 -18.69 22.68
C GLU A 86 9.55 -18.04 21.85
N TYR A 87 10.30 -17.11 22.43
CA TYR A 87 11.41 -16.43 21.74
C TYR A 87 12.56 -17.40 21.45
N ILE A 88 12.84 -18.31 22.39
CA ILE A 88 13.92 -19.30 22.28
C ILE A 88 13.51 -20.43 21.35
N GLU A 89 12.27 -20.88 21.42
CA GLU A 89 11.72 -21.86 20.48
C GLU A 89 11.78 -21.31 19.05
N THR A 90 11.39 -20.04 18.88
CA THR A 90 11.45 -19.34 17.60
C THR A 90 12.88 -19.24 17.07
N PHE A 91 13.82 -18.94 17.95
CA PHE A 91 15.21 -18.80 17.56
C PHE A 91 15.84 -20.17 17.22
N ASN A 92 15.51 -21.22 17.97
CA ASN A 92 15.99 -22.58 17.71
C ASN A 92 15.45 -23.14 16.39
N ASP A 93 14.17 -22.89 16.08
CA ASP A 93 13.53 -23.35 14.85
C ASP A 93 14.23 -22.85 13.58
N PHE A 94 14.82 -21.67 13.62
CA PHE A 94 15.61 -21.12 12.52
C PHE A 94 16.83 -21.97 12.15
N PHE A 95 17.44 -22.66 13.13
CA PHE A 95 18.62 -23.48 12.88
C PHE A 95 18.29 -24.90 12.41
N MET A 96 17.04 -25.36 12.58
CA MET A 96 16.62 -26.71 12.23
C MET A 96 16.49 -26.91 10.70
N GLU A 97 16.68 -28.14 10.24
CA GLU A 97 16.40 -28.54 8.86
C GLU A 97 14.89 -28.40 8.58
N GLY A 98 14.53 -27.69 7.52
CA GLY A 98 13.13 -27.40 7.18
C GLY A 98 12.45 -26.37 8.09
N GLY A 99 13.15 -25.84 9.10
CA GLY A 99 12.63 -24.79 9.98
C GLY A 99 12.53 -23.41 9.33
N ARG A 100 12.26 -22.37 10.12
CA ARG A 100 12.06 -20.99 9.62
C ARG A 100 13.17 -20.47 8.71
N ARG A 101 12.79 -19.71 7.68
CA ARG A 101 13.71 -19.08 6.72
C ARG A 101 14.19 -17.71 7.18
N ALA A 102 13.45 -17.06 8.09
CA ALA A 102 13.82 -15.78 8.65
C ALA A 102 13.37 -15.69 10.10
N VAL A 103 14.12 -14.92 10.88
CA VAL A 103 13.82 -14.54 12.26
C VAL A 103 14.02 -13.04 12.41
N LEU A 104 13.12 -12.40 13.14
CA LEU A 104 13.16 -10.98 13.44
C LEU A 104 13.63 -10.79 14.88
N ILE A 105 14.70 -10.02 15.05
CA ILE A 105 15.23 -9.62 16.35
C ILE A 105 14.85 -8.15 16.54
N TYR A 106 13.81 -7.90 17.35
CA TYR A 106 13.39 -6.54 17.67
C TYR A 106 14.14 -6.03 18.89
N TYR A 107 14.51 -4.75 18.85
CA TYR A 107 15.05 -3.99 19.96
C TYR A 107 14.26 -2.69 20.07
N GLN A 108 13.27 -2.68 20.97
CA GLN A 108 12.22 -1.67 20.96
C GLN A 108 11.63 -1.45 22.36
N PRO A 109 10.90 -0.34 22.58
CA PRO A 109 10.13 -0.13 23.80
C PRO A 109 9.04 -1.18 23.94
N MET A 110 9.00 -1.87 25.08
CA MET A 110 7.96 -2.86 25.40
C MET A 110 7.52 -2.70 26.86
N VAL A 111 6.48 -3.43 27.25
CA VAL A 111 6.12 -3.56 28.67
C VAL A 111 7.31 -4.15 29.45
N PRO A 112 7.51 -3.75 30.72
CA PRO A 112 8.54 -4.32 31.57
C PRO A 112 8.48 -5.85 31.61
N PRO A 113 9.60 -6.54 31.92
CA PRO A 113 9.66 -7.99 31.96
C PRO A 113 8.55 -8.56 32.85
N PRO A 114 7.73 -9.50 32.35
CA PRO A 114 6.61 -10.05 33.11
C PRO A 114 7.10 -10.88 34.30
N PHE A 115 6.23 -11.16 35.26
CA PHE A 115 6.59 -11.86 36.50
C PHE A 115 7.25 -13.24 36.27
N ASP A 116 6.82 -13.93 35.22
CA ASP A 116 7.29 -15.23 34.77
C ASP A 116 8.61 -15.20 33.97
N SER A 117 9.15 -14.01 33.66
CA SER A 117 10.45 -13.83 32.99
C SER A 117 11.65 -14.23 33.86
N GLY A 118 11.47 -14.30 35.18
CA GLY A 118 12.53 -14.55 36.15
C GLY A 118 13.45 -13.36 36.44
N ARG A 119 13.25 -12.20 35.79
CA ARG A 119 13.98 -10.95 36.07
C ARG A 119 13.10 -9.78 36.52
N TRP A 120 11.84 -10.07 36.86
CA TRP A 120 10.89 -9.09 37.37
C TRP A 120 11.37 -8.49 38.71
N THR A 121 11.24 -7.17 38.85
CA THR A 121 11.43 -6.45 40.13
C THR A 121 10.35 -5.39 40.30
N LEU A 122 10.05 -5.03 41.55
CA LEU A 122 9.04 -4.01 41.87
C LEU A 122 9.38 -2.64 41.24
N GLN A 123 10.66 -2.30 41.13
CA GLN A 123 11.14 -1.07 40.50
C GLN A 123 10.91 -1.09 38.98
N LEU A 124 11.17 -2.22 38.31
CA LEU A 124 10.92 -2.36 36.87
C LEU A 124 9.43 -2.36 36.54
N ALA A 125 8.59 -2.94 37.42
CA ALA A 125 7.14 -2.99 37.24
C ALA A 125 6.46 -1.62 37.33
N GLN A 126 7.10 -0.63 37.96
CA GLN A 126 6.61 0.74 38.06
C GLN A 126 6.88 1.57 36.80
N ASN A 127 7.79 1.11 35.92
CA ASN A 127 8.08 1.80 34.67
C ASN A 127 6.96 1.58 33.65
N SER A 128 6.58 2.63 32.93
CA SER A 128 5.57 2.55 31.87
C SER A 128 6.09 1.85 30.61
N SER A 129 7.40 1.93 30.32
CA SER A 129 8.05 1.26 29.20
C SER A 129 9.49 0.89 29.52
N PHE A 130 9.98 -0.16 28.86
CA PHE A 130 11.34 -0.68 29.01
C PHE A 130 11.86 -1.15 27.64
N ILE A 131 13.06 -0.73 27.24
CA ILE A 131 13.66 -1.19 25.99
C ILE A 131 14.16 -2.62 26.21
N ARG A 132 13.67 -3.56 25.39
CA ARG A 132 14.08 -4.96 25.47
C ARG A 132 14.19 -5.60 24.09
N CYS A 133 14.93 -6.69 24.04
CA CYS A 133 15.01 -7.55 22.87
C CYS A 133 13.89 -8.58 22.85
N CYS A 134 13.30 -8.85 21.69
CA CYS A 134 12.47 -10.03 21.47
C CYS A 134 12.77 -10.69 20.12
N VAL A 135 12.49 -11.98 20.03
CA VAL A 135 12.69 -12.78 18.83
C VAL A 135 11.35 -13.30 18.35
N THR A 136 10.96 -12.96 17.13
CA THR A 136 9.65 -13.26 16.56
C THR A 136 9.72 -13.56 15.06
N ASP A 137 8.67 -14.15 14.53
CA ASP A 137 8.41 -14.29 13.09
C ASP A 137 7.51 -13.16 12.54
N GLY A 138 7.15 -12.19 13.39
CA GLY A 138 6.26 -11.08 13.07
C GLY A 138 4.79 -11.32 13.42
N SER A 139 4.44 -12.51 13.92
CA SER A 139 3.07 -12.84 14.33
C SER A 139 2.78 -12.53 15.80
N THR A 140 3.79 -12.59 16.67
CA THR A 140 3.62 -12.54 18.13
C THR A 140 3.77 -11.15 18.73
N GLU A 141 4.67 -10.32 18.19
CA GLU A 141 5.00 -9.00 18.75
C GLU A 141 4.88 -7.92 17.65
N LYS A 142 4.31 -6.76 18.00
CA LYS A 142 4.22 -5.61 17.09
C LYS A 142 5.59 -4.95 16.94
N PHE A 143 5.89 -4.42 15.76
CA PHE A 143 7.15 -3.72 15.49
C PHE A 143 7.01 -2.21 15.74
N THR A 144 7.85 -1.63 16.61
CA THR A 144 7.78 -0.23 17.10
C THR A 144 9.16 0.33 17.50
N GLY A 145 10.23 -0.07 16.81
CA GLY A 145 11.59 0.34 17.15
C GLY A 145 12.62 -0.17 16.14
N LYS A 146 13.72 -0.75 16.60
CA LYS A 146 14.77 -1.27 15.72
C LYS A 146 14.59 -2.76 15.47
N CYS A 147 14.86 -3.24 14.26
CA CYS A 147 14.77 -4.65 13.90
C CYS A 147 15.96 -5.09 13.06
N ILE A 148 16.52 -6.25 13.44
CA ILE A 148 17.46 -7.03 12.63
C ILE A 148 16.73 -8.25 12.09
N ILE A 149 16.62 -8.32 10.76
CA ILE A 149 16.07 -9.45 10.04
C ILE A 149 17.24 -10.39 9.72
N VAL A 150 17.21 -11.59 10.26
CA VAL A 150 18.19 -12.64 10.00
C VAL A 150 17.52 -13.68 9.12
N TYR A 151 18.05 -13.91 7.93
CA TYR A 151 17.42 -14.82 6.96
C TYR A 151 18.43 -15.73 6.25
N ARG A 152 17.94 -16.90 5.83
CA ARG A 152 18.69 -17.92 5.10
C ARG A 152 18.01 -18.25 3.77
N LEU A 153 18.81 -18.47 2.73
CA LEU A 153 18.29 -18.81 1.39
C LEU A 153 17.99 -20.30 1.26
N ASN A 154 18.82 -21.15 1.85
CA ASN A 154 18.67 -22.61 1.86
C ASN A 154 18.08 -23.09 3.20
N SER A 155 16.97 -23.82 3.17
CA SER A 155 16.31 -24.38 4.35
C SER A 155 16.50 -25.89 4.50
N GLY A 156 17.15 -26.55 3.54
CA GLY A 156 17.30 -28.02 3.52
C GLY A 156 18.50 -28.56 4.29
N MET A 157 19.11 -27.77 5.17
CA MET A 157 20.26 -28.18 5.98
C MET A 157 20.15 -27.65 7.41
N GLU A 158 20.65 -28.43 8.37
CA GLU A 158 20.87 -27.95 9.73
C GLU A 158 22.09 -27.01 9.75
N PHE A 159 21.96 -25.87 10.42
CA PHE A 159 22.98 -24.81 10.39
C PHE A 159 23.96 -24.91 11.57
N GLY A 160 25.20 -25.27 11.26
CA GLY A 160 26.34 -25.19 12.19
C GLY A 160 27.11 -23.87 12.13
N THR A 161 28.18 -23.76 12.92
CA THR A 161 29.02 -22.55 13.04
C THR A 161 29.73 -22.14 11.75
N LYS A 162 29.98 -23.07 10.82
CA LYS A 162 30.63 -22.75 9.53
C LYS A 162 29.68 -22.14 8.51
N GLN A 163 28.43 -22.62 8.48
CA GLN A 163 27.38 -22.17 7.56
C GLN A 163 26.85 -20.78 7.93
N LEU A 164 26.96 -20.40 9.21
CA LEU A 164 26.61 -19.07 9.73
C LEU A 164 27.27 -17.91 8.98
N LEU A 165 28.52 -18.07 8.54
CA LEU A 165 29.27 -17.00 7.86
C LEU A 165 29.01 -16.94 6.35
N GLN A 166 28.46 -18.01 5.76
CA GLN A 166 28.38 -18.15 4.29
C GLN A 166 26.95 -18.09 3.76
N GLU A 167 25.95 -18.50 4.54
CA GLU A 167 24.59 -18.65 4.04
C GLU A 167 23.53 -17.88 4.86
N ILE A 168 23.96 -17.08 5.85
CA ILE A 168 23.09 -16.19 6.62
C ILE A 168 23.29 -14.74 6.18
N TYR A 169 22.16 -14.06 6.01
CA TYR A 169 22.11 -12.67 5.61
C TYR A 169 21.37 -11.86 6.66
N TYR A 170 21.75 -10.60 6.75
CA TYR A 170 21.24 -9.65 7.72
C TYR A 170 20.65 -8.45 6.99
N ALA A 171 19.50 -7.97 7.44
CA ALA A 171 18.94 -6.69 7.03
C ALA A 171 18.51 -5.89 8.26
N TYR A 172 18.70 -4.58 8.19
CA TYR A 172 18.30 -3.64 9.25
C TYR A 172 17.05 -2.87 8.82
N THR A 173 16.13 -2.66 9.75
CA THR A 173 15.01 -1.73 9.57
C THR A 173 14.65 -1.07 10.89
N GLU A 174 14.09 0.13 10.83
CA GLU A 174 13.77 0.95 11.99
C GLU A 174 12.42 1.63 11.80
N THR A 175 11.64 1.65 12.87
CA THR A 175 10.38 2.35 12.99
C THR A 175 10.39 3.22 14.23
N ASP A 176 9.56 4.25 14.19
CA ASP A 176 9.28 5.12 15.31
C ASP A 176 7.77 5.24 15.44
N GLU A 177 7.27 5.23 16.67
CA GLU A 177 5.85 5.27 17.00
C GLU A 177 5.17 6.54 16.45
N PHE A 178 5.96 7.57 16.12
CA PHE A 178 5.48 8.88 15.69
C PHE A 178 5.70 9.22 14.22
N PHE A 179 6.80 8.77 13.60
CA PHE A 179 7.23 9.27 12.29
C PHE A 179 7.43 8.19 11.22
N LEU A 180 7.82 6.98 11.60
CA LEU A 180 8.22 5.93 10.65
C LEU A 180 7.26 4.76 10.81
N SER A 181 6.24 4.72 9.96
CA SER A 181 5.28 3.62 9.93
C SER A 181 5.98 2.29 9.63
N ASN A 182 5.38 1.15 10.00
CA ASN A 182 5.91 -0.16 9.60
C ASN A 182 6.02 -0.28 8.07
N LEU A 183 5.17 0.43 7.33
CA LEU A 183 5.25 0.51 5.87
C LEU A 183 6.50 1.28 5.42
N HIS A 184 6.80 2.42 6.05
CA HIS A 184 8.03 3.17 5.79
C HIS A 184 9.27 2.28 5.93
N ALA A 185 9.34 1.51 7.01
CA ALA A 185 10.42 0.57 7.27
C ALA A 185 10.61 -0.47 6.16
N VAL A 186 9.50 -0.98 5.59
CA VAL A 186 9.53 -1.93 4.48
C VAL A 186 9.97 -1.24 3.19
N ILE A 187 9.45 -0.04 2.91
CA ILE A 187 9.83 0.76 1.73
C ILE A 187 11.32 1.08 1.75
N ALA A 188 11.81 1.58 2.87
CA ALA A 188 13.22 1.92 3.05
C ALA A 188 14.12 0.70 2.82
N LEU A 189 13.68 -0.49 3.30
CA LEU A 189 14.40 -1.73 3.06
C LEU A 189 14.37 -2.15 1.58
N MET A 190 13.22 -2.06 0.92
CA MET A 190 13.09 -2.38 -0.51
C MET A 190 13.96 -1.48 -1.38
N LEU A 191 13.93 -0.16 -1.14
CA LEU A 191 14.72 0.82 -1.90
C LEU A 191 16.22 0.68 -1.64
N ARG A 192 16.62 0.35 -0.41
CA ARG A 192 18.04 0.20 -0.04
C ARG A 192 18.64 -1.12 -0.48
N VAL A 193 17.88 -2.22 -0.42
CA VAL A 193 18.40 -3.57 -0.64
C VAL A 193 17.87 -4.15 -1.95
N ASN A 194 16.56 -4.20 -2.16
CA ASN A 194 16.00 -4.98 -3.27
C ASN A 194 16.19 -4.29 -4.63
N VAL A 195 15.85 -3.00 -4.73
CA VAL A 195 15.92 -2.25 -5.99
C VAL A 195 17.34 -2.23 -6.58
N PRO A 196 18.40 -1.87 -5.83
CA PRO A 196 19.76 -1.84 -6.38
C PRO A 196 20.23 -3.24 -6.79
N ASN A 197 19.92 -4.27 -6.00
CA ASN A 197 20.31 -5.64 -6.31
C ASN A 197 19.64 -6.15 -7.59
N ILE A 198 18.36 -5.81 -7.83
CA ILE A 198 17.63 -6.19 -9.05
C ILE A 198 18.20 -5.47 -10.27
N GLN A 199 18.52 -4.18 -10.15
CA GLN A 199 19.10 -3.38 -11.23
C GLN A 199 20.50 -3.89 -11.62
N CYS A 200 21.36 -4.14 -10.62
CA CYS A 200 22.71 -4.64 -10.82
C CYS A 200 22.77 -6.11 -11.26
N ASN A 201 21.70 -6.89 -11.08
CA ASN A 201 21.70 -8.30 -11.45
C ASN A 201 21.79 -8.49 -12.97
N THR A 202 22.89 -9.09 -13.41
CA THR A 202 23.17 -9.43 -14.82
C THR A 202 22.79 -10.88 -15.17
N HIS A 203 22.45 -11.71 -14.20
CA HIS A 203 22.21 -13.15 -14.35
C HIS A 203 20.72 -13.51 -14.47
N TRP A 204 19.96 -12.75 -15.27
CA TRP A 204 18.60 -13.16 -15.67
C TRP A 204 18.64 -14.34 -16.67
N SER A 205 19.82 -14.64 -17.22
CA SER A 205 20.08 -15.52 -18.38
C SER A 205 19.74 -16.98 -18.19
N ASN A 206 19.60 -17.46 -16.94
CA ASN A 206 19.28 -18.86 -16.67
C ASN A 206 17.79 -19.19 -16.85
N VAL A 207 16.94 -18.18 -17.03
CA VAL A 207 15.49 -18.33 -17.14
C VAL A 207 14.98 -18.13 -18.57
N ILE A 208 15.69 -17.36 -19.42
CA ILE A 208 15.22 -16.99 -20.77
C ILE A 208 16.36 -17.18 -21.78
N LYS A 209 16.17 -18.09 -22.76
CA LYS A 209 17.21 -18.44 -23.75
C LYS A 209 17.47 -17.37 -24.83
N ASN A 210 16.68 -16.29 -24.86
CA ASN A 210 16.75 -15.23 -25.88
C ASN A 210 17.04 -13.87 -25.22
N ALA A 211 18.21 -13.30 -25.54
CA ALA A 211 18.74 -12.08 -24.95
C ALA A 211 17.86 -10.83 -25.17
N GLU A 212 17.18 -10.71 -26.31
CA GLU A 212 16.30 -9.56 -26.58
C GLU A 212 15.00 -9.61 -25.76
N ILE A 213 14.45 -10.81 -25.58
CA ILE A 213 13.25 -11.03 -24.77
C ILE A 213 13.57 -10.86 -23.28
N GLU A 214 14.78 -11.27 -22.88
CA GLU A 214 15.29 -11.11 -21.52
C GLU A 214 15.46 -9.64 -21.16
N SER A 215 16.13 -8.84 -21.99
CA SER A 215 16.29 -7.39 -21.76
C SER A 215 14.93 -6.72 -21.61
N LYS A 216 14.01 -6.95 -22.56
CA LYS A 216 12.66 -6.36 -22.50
C LYS A 216 11.88 -6.75 -21.24
N ARG A 217 12.06 -7.98 -20.74
CA ARG A 217 11.40 -8.42 -19.49
C ARG A 217 12.07 -7.86 -18.25
N LYS A 218 13.40 -7.72 -18.24
CA LYS A 218 14.14 -7.09 -17.16
C LYS A 218 13.77 -5.61 -17.04
N ASP A 219 13.77 -4.89 -18.15
CA ASP A 219 13.41 -3.47 -18.21
C ASP A 219 11.99 -3.26 -17.70
N LYS A 220 11.06 -4.07 -18.21
CA LYS A 220 9.66 -4.07 -17.74
C LYS A 220 9.52 -4.36 -16.25
N PHE A 221 10.17 -5.39 -15.72
CA PHE A 221 10.09 -5.70 -14.29
C PHE A 221 10.70 -4.60 -13.43
N THR A 222 11.75 -3.94 -13.92
CA THR A 222 12.40 -2.83 -13.23
C THR A 222 11.50 -1.59 -13.23
N GLU A 223 10.80 -1.32 -14.33
CA GLU A 223 9.75 -0.28 -14.41
C GLU A 223 8.58 -0.58 -13.46
N ASP A 224 8.02 -1.79 -13.51
CA ASP A 224 6.94 -2.24 -12.62
C ASP A 224 7.35 -2.10 -11.13
N LEU A 225 8.59 -2.47 -10.79
CA LEU A 225 9.14 -2.34 -9.43
C LEU A 225 9.32 -0.87 -9.02
N ALA A 226 9.81 -0.02 -9.94
CA ALA A 226 9.99 1.40 -9.67
C ALA A 226 8.63 2.10 -9.43
N ASP A 227 7.62 1.77 -10.24
CA ASP A 227 6.27 2.28 -10.06
C ASP A 227 5.64 1.79 -8.75
N PHE A 228 5.89 0.53 -8.39
CA PHE A 228 5.47 -0.02 -7.09
C PHE A 228 6.13 0.71 -5.92
N CYS A 229 7.43 1.01 -5.99
CA CYS A 229 8.13 1.73 -4.93
C CYS A 229 7.61 3.17 -4.77
N LYS A 230 7.47 3.92 -5.87
CA LYS A 230 6.89 5.27 -5.86
C LYS A 230 5.47 5.28 -5.28
N TYR A 231 4.69 4.24 -5.58
CA TYR A 231 3.36 4.08 -5.01
C TYR A 231 3.40 3.92 -3.49
N LEU A 232 4.27 3.04 -2.98
CA LEU A 232 4.38 2.83 -1.55
C LEU A 232 4.89 4.09 -0.82
N GLU A 233 5.87 4.80 -1.39
CA GLU A 233 6.35 6.10 -0.86
C GLU A 233 5.19 7.10 -0.73
N ARG A 234 4.36 7.23 -1.75
CA ARG A 234 3.19 8.12 -1.72
C ARG A 234 2.18 7.71 -0.65
N ILE A 235 1.91 6.42 -0.50
CA ILE A 235 1.07 5.93 0.59
C ILE A 235 1.66 6.31 1.94
N ASP A 236 2.97 6.13 2.12
CA ASP A 236 3.62 6.44 3.38
C ASP A 236 3.53 7.94 3.69
N GLU A 237 3.75 8.81 2.71
CA GLU A 237 3.54 10.25 2.85
C GLU A 237 2.10 10.60 3.24
N ASP A 238 1.11 9.96 2.62
CA ASP A 238 -0.30 10.25 2.89
C ASP A 238 -0.76 9.64 4.23
N LEU A 239 -0.18 8.52 4.65
CA LEU A 239 -0.33 7.95 5.99
C LEU A 239 0.27 8.87 7.05
N GLN A 240 1.49 9.37 6.85
CA GLN A 240 2.13 10.31 7.77
C GLN A 240 1.30 11.57 7.97
N LYS A 241 0.63 12.07 6.92
CA LYS A 241 -0.34 13.19 7.02
C LYS A 241 -1.59 12.80 7.82
N THR A 242 -2.07 11.57 7.69
CA THR A 242 -3.29 11.06 8.34
C THR A 242 -3.07 10.74 9.83
N VAL A 243 -1.88 10.25 10.19
CA VAL A 243 -1.51 9.86 11.57
C VAL A 243 -1.42 11.07 12.52
N GLN A 244 -1.47 12.30 12.01
CA GLN A 244 -1.50 13.54 12.81
C GLN A 244 -2.89 13.88 13.40
N LEU A 245 -3.78 12.91 13.67
CA LEU A 245 -4.95 13.18 14.51
C LEU A 245 -4.46 13.63 15.90
N GLU A 246 -4.84 14.83 16.34
CA GLU A 246 -4.35 15.45 17.58
C GLU A 246 -4.52 14.49 18.77
N GLN A 247 -3.40 14.13 19.41
CA GLN A 247 -3.44 13.43 20.69
C GLN A 247 -4.26 14.26 21.69
N TYR A 248 -5.14 13.60 22.43
CA TYR A 248 -5.93 14.28 23.44
C TYR A 248 -5.02 14.82 24.57
N PRO A 249 -5.28 16.05 25.08
CA PRO A 249 -4.47 16.72 26.09
C PRO A 249 -4.09 15.83 27.27
N ARG A 250 -2.88 16.00 27.83
CA ARG A 250 -2.41 15.25 29.02
C ARG A 250 -3.39 15.35 30.19
N VAL A 251 -4.04 16.50 30.34
CA VAL A 251 -5.08 16.75 31.35
C VAL A 251 -6.20 15.71 31.23
N LEU A 252 -6.66 15.39 30.02
CA LEU A 252 -7.70 14.39 29.78
C LEU A 252 -7.24 12.95 30.06
N ARG A 253 -5.95 12.62 29.90
CA ARG A 253 -5.38 11.30 30.26
C ARG A 253 -5.50 11.01 31.76
N GLU A 254 -5.23 12.00 32.60
CA GLU A 254 -5.28 11.85 34.07
C GLU A 254 -6.70 11.63 34.60
N TYR A 255 -7.73 12.10 33.87
CA TYR A 255 -9.13 11.88 34.20
C TYR A 255 -9.68 10.55 33.69
N LEU A 256 -9.09 9.98 32.62
CA LEU A 256 -9.46 8.68 32.05
C LEU A 256 -8.90 7.47 32.81
N SER A 257 -7.91 7.69 33.69
CA SER A 257 -7.19 6.62 34.40
C SER A 257 -7.91 6.07 35.66
N ALA A 258 -9.00 6.70 36.12
CA ALA A 258 -9.77 6.24 37.29
C ALA A 258 -11.28 6.44 37.11
N GLU A 259 -12.06 5.36 37.15
CA GLU A 259 -13.53 5.39 37.00
C GLU A 259 -14.23 6.28 38.05
N GLU A 260 -13.64 6.40 39.25
CA GLU A 260 -14.15 7.24 40.34
C GLU A 260 -14.06 8.75 40.07
N LYS A 261 -13.23 9.19 39.10
CA LYS A 261 -13.04 10.62 38.79
C LYS A 261 -14.00 11.16 37.74
N ILE A 262 -14.79 10.32 37.08
CA ILE A 262 -15.76 10.73 36.05
C ILE A 262 -16.80 11.73 36.60
N MET A 263 -17.29 11.49 37.82
CA MET A 263 -18.24 12.40 38.49
C MET A 263 -17.61 13.73 38.91
N SER A 264 -16.30 13.76 39.18
CA SER A 264 -15.58 15.01 39.46
C SER A 264 -15.31 15.82 38.20
N TYR A 265 -15.26 15.16 37.04
CA TYR A 265 -15.01 15.77 35.75
C TYR A 265 -16.23 16.53 35.22
N THR A 266 -17.44 15.97 35.38
CA THR A 266 -18.70 16.64 35.01
C THR A 266 -19.02 17.87 35.85
N MET A 267 -18.30 18.07 36.96
CA MET A 267 -18.45 19.22 37.86
C MET A 267 -17.40 20.32 37.62
N ASN A 268 -16.47 20.12 36.67
CA ASN A 268 -15.40 21.06 36.35
C ASN A 268 -15.62 21.69 34.96
N ASP A 269 -16.12 22.92 34.93
CA ASP A 269 -16.41 23.67 33.69
C ASP A 269 -15.16 23.89 32.82
N ASP A 270 -13.99 24.13 33.41
CA ASP A 270 -12.76 24.36 32.65
C ASP A 270 -12.31 23.09 31.90
N ALA A 271 -12.47 21.94 32.54
CA ALA A 271 -12.15 20.64 31.97
C ALA A 271 -13.11 20.28 30.82
N ILE A 272 -14.42 20.54 31.00
CA ILE A 272 -15.44 20.38 29.96
C ILE A 272 -15.12 21.28 28.76
N GLN A 273 -14.78 22.55 28.98
CA GLN A 273 -14.41 23.46 27.88
C GLN A 273 -13.16 23.01 27.13
N GLU A 274 -12.18 22.42 27.82
CA GLU A 274 -10.98 21.87 27.19
C GLU A 274 -11.31 20.66 26.32
N LEU A 275 -12.17 19.75 26.80
CA LEU A 275 -12.69 18.62 26.04
C LEU A 275 -13.49 19.06 24.81
N GLU A 276 -14.38 20.05 24.95
CA GLU A 276 -15.12 20.60 23.82
C GLU A 276 -14.18 21.24 22.79
N ARG A 277 -13.13 21.95 23.23
CA ARG A 277 -12.13 22.56 22.35
C ARG A 277 -11.37 21.50 21.57
N TRP A 278 -10.91 20.45 22.23
CA TRP A 278 -10.24 19.33 21.57
C TRP A 278 -11.20 18.64 20.58
N LEU A 279 -12.41 18.28 21.02
CA LEU A 279 -13.40 17.60 20.17
C LEU A 279 -13.77 18.42 18.93
N LYS A 280 -13.93 19.74 19.05
CA LYS A 280 -14.18 20.64 17.90
C LYS A 280 -13.03 20.61 16.89
N ARG A 281 -11.77 20.57 17.34
CA ARG A 281 -10.60 20.48 16.46
C ARG A 281 -10.54 19.11 15.77
N THR A 282 -10.74 18.03 16.52
CA THR A 282 -10.76 16.66 15.99
C THR A 282 -11.84 16.49 14.93
N ILE A 283 -13.08 16.95 15.22
CA ILE A 283 -14.19 16.96 14.25
C ILE A 283 -13.79 17.71 12.99
N LYS A 284 -13.20 18.92 13.12
CA LYS A 284 -12.80 19.74 11.97
C LYS A 284 -11.70 19.08 11.14
N SER A 285 -10.77 18.38 11.78
CA SER A 285 -9.70 17.63 11.11
C SER A 285 -10.27 16.48 10.26
N ILE A 286 -11.13 15.65 10.85
CA ILE A 286 -11.75 14.51 10.15
C ILE A 286 -12.69 15.00 9.05
N GLN A 287 -13.46 16.07 9.27
CA GLN A 287 -14.29 16.69 8.23
C GLN A 287 -13.47 17.21 7.05
N LYS A 288 -12.28 17.77 7.30
CA LYS A 288 -11.37 18.21 6.24
C LYS A 288 -10.94 17.02 5.38
N VAL A 289 -10.53 15.90 6.00
CA VAL A 289 -10.17 14.66 5.30
C VAL A 289 -11.36 14.12 4.49
N LEU A 290 -12.56 14.13 5.07
CA LEU A 290 -13.81 13.73 4.39
C LEU A 290 -14.05 14.55 3.13
N VAL A 291 -13.96 15.88 3.24
CA VAL A 291 -14.16 16.79 2.10
C VAL A 291 -13.08 16.59 1.04
N GLU A 292 -11.81 16.48 1.42
CA GLU A 292 -10.69 16.26 0.49
C GLU A 292 -10.85 14.94 -0.28
N SER A 293 -11.28 13.86 0.36
CA SER A 293 -11.55 12.57 -0.29
C SER A 293 -12.69 12.63 -1.32
N GLN A 294 -13.62 13.57 -1.14
CA GLN A 294 -14.75 13.79 -2.05
C GLN A 294 -14.45 14.81 -3.14
N GLN A 295 -13.32 15.52 -3.10
CA GLN A 295 -12.97 16.47 -4.16
C GLN A 295 -12.50 15.76 -5.44
N VAL A 296 -12.75 16.41 -6.58
CA VAL A 296 -12.20 15.96 -7.87
C VAL A 296 -10.70 16.22 -7.85
N GLN A 297 -9.91 15.15 -7.98
CA GLN A 297 -8.45 15.27 -7.99
C GLN A 297 -7.97 15.99 -9.25
N ARG A 298 -6.90 16.77 -9.12
CA ARG A 298 -6.12 17.19 -10.28
C ARG A 298 -5.39 15.96 -10.83
N GLU A 299 -5.91 15.43 -11.93
CA GLU A 299 -5.35 14.27 -12.60
C GLU A 299 -4.02 14.65 -13.28
N SER A 300 -2.94 13.92 -12.96
CA SER A 300 -1.73 13.94 -13.79
C SER A 300 -1.94 13.08 -15.03
N GLU A 301 -1.20 13.38 -16.09
CA GLU A 301 -1.30 12.66 -17.38
C GLU A 301 -0.73 11.25 -17.33
N ASP A 302 0.18 11.02 -16.38
CA ASP A 302 0.78 9.71 -16.16
C ASP A 302 -0.15 8.77 -15.37
N PHE A 303 -1.35 9.23 -14.99
CA PHE A 303 -2.30 8.43 -14.23
C PHE A 303 -3.12 7.55 -15.18
N GLY A 304 -2.69 6.30 -15.33
CA GLY A 304 -3.45 5.23 -15.96
C GLY A 304 -4.51 4.60 -15.02
N PRO A 305 -5.31 3.63 -15.49
CA PRO A 305 -6.38 3.00 -14.71
C PRO A 305 -5.97 2.44 -13.34
N ASN A 306 -4.74 1.93 -13.20
CA ASN A 306 -4.23 1.35 -11.96
C ASN A 306 -4.15 2.41 -10.85
N PHE A 307 -3.94 3.68 -11.22
CA PHE A 307 -3.93 4.78 -10.28
C PHE A 307 -5.29 4.97 -9.58
N GLU A 308 -6.42 4.67 -10.24
CA GLU A 308 -7.74 4.68 -9.59
C GLU A 308 -7.83 3.61 -8.50
N LEU A 309 -7.41 2.38 -8.79
CA LEU A 309 -7.40 1.29 -7.79
C LEU A 309 -6.51 1.66 -6.59
N MET A 310 -5.33 2.21 -6.87
CA MET A 310 -4.39 2.67 -5.86
C MET A 310 -4.99 3.78 -4.98
N TYR A 311 -5.68 4.75 -5.59
CA TYR A 311 -6.37 5.82 -4.88
C TYR A 311 -7.43 5.28 -3.91
N TRP A 312 -8.30 4.37 -4.35
CA TRP A 312 -9.34 3.81 -3.48
C TRP A 312 -8.78 2.97 -2.35
N ARG A 313 -7.65 2.27 -2.56
CA ARG A 313 -6.91 1.59 -1.48
C ARG A 313 -6.42 2.57 -0.42
N HIS A 314 -5.89 3.71 -0.85
CA HIS A 314 -5.47 4.77 0.07
C HIS A 314 -6.66 5.31 0.88
N ILE A 315 -7.78 5.64 0.22
CA ILE A 315 -9.01 6.08 0.90
C ILE A 315 -9.48 5.04 1.91
N LEU A 316 -9.57 3.76 1.54
CA LEU A 316 -9.99 2.70 2.46
C LEU A 316 -9.10 2.67 3.70
N MET A 317 -7.78 2.67 3.53
CA MET A 317 -6.83 2.63 4.64
C MET A 317 -6.93 3.88 5.53
N GLN A 318 -7.05 5.08 4.94
CA GLN A 318 -7.22 6.33 5.69
C GLN A 318 -8.50 6.31 6.54
N PHE A 319 -9.64 5.91 5.97
CA PHE A 319 -10.90 5.87 6.71
C PHE A 319 -10.97 4.69 7.68
N SER A 320 -10.34 3.55 7.40
CA SER A 320 -10.19 2.46 8.37
C SER A 320 -9.37 2.91 9.59
N PHE A 321 -8.27 3.65 9.39
CA PHE A 321 -7.49 4.21 10.50
C PHE A 321 -8.32 5.19 11.36
N ILE A 322 -9.06 6.10 10.72
CA ILE A 322 -9.95 7.04 11.42
C ILE A 322 -11.06 6.28 12.18
N SER A 323 -11.66 5.27 11.55
CA SER A 323 -12.70 4.39 12.11
C SER A 323 -12.19 3.65 13.35
N GLU A 324 -10.97 3.10 13.30
CA GLU A 324 -10.32 2.47 14.46
C GLU A 324 -10.02 3.48 15.57
N HIS A 325 -9.52 4.67 15.23
CA HIS A 325 -9.27 5.73 16.18
C HIS A 325 -10.56 6.14 16.93
N MET A 326 -11.66 6.36 16.20
CA MET A 326 -12.96 6.71 16.80
C MET A 326 -13.50 5.65 17.76
N LYS A 327 -13.22 4.37 17.49
CA LYS A 327 -13.61 3.22 18.32
C LYS A 327 -12.68 2.97 19.50
N HIS A 328 -11.59 3.74 19.63
CA HIS A 328 -10.65 3.55 20.73
C HIS A 328 -11.35 3.76 22.08
N PRO A 329 -11.18 2.86 23.07
CA PRO A 329 -11.94 2.90 24.33
C PRO A 329 -11.87 4.23 25.07
N GLU A 330 -10.71 4.88 25.03
CA GLU A 330 -10.49 6.20 25.65
C GLU A 330 -11.31 7.30 24.97
N ILE A 331 -11.41 7.28 23.64
CA ILE A 331 -12.19 8.26 22.88
C ILE A 331 -13.67 8.01 23.12
N THR A 332 -14.12 6.76 23.10
CA THR A 332 -15.51 6.40 23.40
C THR A 332 -15.91 6.88 24.81
N ARG A 333 -15.01 6.77 25.80
CA ARG A 333 -15.23 7.33 27.14
C ARG A 333 -15.35 8.85 27.10
N LEU A 334 -14.44 9.57 26.43
CA LEU A 334 -14.52 11.03 26.30
C LEU A 334 -15.83 11.48 25.64
N ILE A 335 -16.27 10.80 24.58
CA ILE A 335 -17.54 11.10 23.91
C ILE A 335 -18.73 10.83 24.84
N SER A 336 -18.69 9.76 25.64
CA SER A 336 -19.75 9.49 26.63
C SER A 336 -19.90 10.64 27.65
N LEU A 337 -18.80 11.28 28.07
CA LEU A 337 -18.83 12.45 28.94
C LEU A 337 -19.49 13.64 28.25
N VAL A 338 -19.17 13.88 26.98
CA VAL A 338 -19.78 14.96 26.18
C VAL A 338 -21.29 14.75 26.01
N VAL A 339 -21.74 13.51 25.88
CA VAL A 339 -23.18 13.15 25.83
C VAL A 339 -23.86 13.38 27.17
N VAL A 340 -23.20 13.03 28.29
CA VAL A 340 -23.73 13.26 29.65
C VAL A 340 -23.87 14.75 29.96
N VAL A 341 -22.97 15.59 29.46
CA VAL A 341 -22.99 17.05 29.62
C VAL A 341 -24.00 17.72 28.66
N ASP A 342 -24.75 16.94 27.86
CA ASP A 342 -25.75 17.41 26.87
C ASP A 342 -25.19 18.42 25.85
N SER A 343 -23.92 18.25 25.46
CA SER A 343 -23.32 19.09 24.43
C SER A 343 -23.78 18.66 23.02
N LYS A 344 -24.13 19.64 22.18
CA LYS A 344 -24.50 19.40 20.76
C LYS A 344 -23.41 18.67 19.96
N LEU A 345 -22.16 18.70 20.44
CA LEU A 345 -21.02 18.04 19.81
C LEU A 345 -21.17 16.51 19.75
N GLY A 346 -21.88 15.88 20.70
CA GLY A 346 -22.12 14.44 20.68
C GLY A 346 -22.90 14.00 19.44
N ASN A 347 -23.92 14.77 19.06
CA ASN A 347 -24.69 14.52 17.83
C ASN A 347 -23.86 14.76 16.56
N THR A 348 -22.98 15.77 16.57
CA THR A 348 -22.07 16.03 15.44
C THR A 348 -21.05 14.91 15.28
N TRP A 349 -20.51 14.39 16.37
CA TRP A 349 -19.59 13.26 16.37
C TRP A 349 -20.25 12.01 15.79
N LYS A 350 -21.48 11.69 16.23
CA LYS A 350 -22.20 10.52 15.74
C LYS A 350 -22.45 10.56 14.22
N LYS A 351 -22.86 11.72 13.69
CA LYS A 351 -23.02 11.90 12.23
C LYS A 351 -21.69 11.70 11.49
N LEU A 352 -20.61 12.22 12.05
CA LEU A 352 -19.27 12.09 11.48
C LEU A 352 -18.79 10.63 11.48
N GLU A 353 -19.10 9.87 12.53
CA GLU A 353 -18.85 8.44 12.62
C GLU A 353 -19.61 7.67 11.51
N ASP A 354 -20.89 7.98 11.32
CA ASP A 354 -21.70 7.40 10.24
C ASP A 354 -21.11 7.73 8.85
N ASP A 355 -20.68 8.99 8.61
CA ASP A 355 -20.05 9.42 7.36
C ASP A 355 -18.72 8.69 7.09
N VAL A 356 -17.89 8.48 8.13
CA VAL A 356 -16.63 7.73 8.05
C VAL A 356 -16.88 6.27 7.69
N VAL A 357 -17.84 5.61 8.34
CA VAL A 357 -18.19 4.22 8.04
C VAL A 357 -18.74 4.10 6.62
N ASN A 358 -19.58 5.04 6.18
CA ASN A 358 -20.10 5.07 4.82
C ASN A 358 -18.97 5.19 3.78
N MET A 359 -17.98 6.05 4.02
CA MET A 359 -16.80 6.17 3.13
C MET A 359 -15.96 4.89 3.12
N GLU A 360 -15.78 4.22 4.26
CA GLU A 360 -15.06 2.95 4.36
C GLU A 360 -15.75 1.84 3.53
N VAL A 361 -17.09 1.75 3.62
CA VAL A 361 -17.89 0.81 2.84
C VAL A 361 -17.82 1.12 1.35
N LEU A 362 -17.96 2.40 0.99
CA LEU A 362 -17.87 2.87 -0.39
C LEU A 362 -16.51 2.54 -1.00
N ALA A 363 -15.42 2.82 -0.29
CA ALA A 363 -14.07 2.55 -0.77
C ALA A 363 -13.82 1.05 -0.98
N ARG A 364 -14.29 0.21 -0.05
CA ARG A 364 -14.18 -1.25 -0.16
C ARG A 364 -14.92 -1.79 -1.38
N ASP A 365 -16.14 -1.31 -1.64
CA ASP A 365 -16.92 -1.73 -2.81
C ASP A 365 -16.23 -1.31 -4.12
N ASN A 366 -15.77 -0.06 -4.20
CA ASN A 366 -15.04 0.44 -5.37
C ASN A 366 -13.76 -0.35 -5.65
N ILE A 367 -13.00 -0.74 -4.62
CA ILE A 367 -11.79 -1.58 -4.78
C ILE A 367 -12.13 -2.92 -5.41
N ASN A 368 -13.22 -3.59 -5.00
CA ASN A 368 -13.59 -4.90 -5.54
C ASN A 368 -13.85 -4.83 -7.06
N TYR A 369 -14.57 -3.79 -7.50
CA TYR A 369 -14.84 -3.56 -8.91
C TYR A 369 -13.58 -3.17 -9.69
N LEU A 370 -12.79 -2.24 -9.17
CA LEU A 370 -11.55 -1.81 -9.82
C LEU A 370 -10.51 -2.94 -9.91
N HIS A 371 -10.43 -3.81 -8.90
CA HIS A 371 -9.56 -4.98 -8.93
C HIS A 371 -10.01 -5.98 -10.01
N SER A 372 -11.31 -6.09 -10.25
CA SER A 372 -11.84 -6.89 -11.37
C SER A 372 -11.47 -6.30 -12.74
N LEU A 373 -11.32 -4.98 -12.84
CA LEU A 373 -10.87 -4.28 -14.06
C LEU A 373 -9.36 -4.29 -14.27
N GLU A 374 -8.56 -4.55 -13.25
CA GLU A 374 -7.09 -4.52 -13.30
C GLU A 374 -6.56 -5.41 -14.44
N LYS A 375 -7.01 -6.66 -14.52
CA LYS A 375 -6.63 -7.59 -15.59
C LYS A 375 -7.11 -7.17 -16.98
N LEU A 376 -8.23 -6.46 -17.06
CA LEU A 376 -8.81 -6.00 -18.33
C LEU A 376 -8.15 -4.73 -18.85
N THR A 377 -7.50 -3.97 -17.96
CA THR A 377 -6.75 -2.75 -18.31
C THR A 377 -5.26 -3.02 -18.51
N GLU A 378 -4.72 -4.14 -18.01
CA GLU A 378 -3.33 -4.60 -18.22
C GLU A 378 -2.87 -4.56 -19.71
N PRO A 379 -3.68 -4.95 -20.72
CA PRO A 379 -3.30 -4.83 -22.12
C PRO A 379 -2.97 -3.40 -22.56
N LEU A 380 -3.61 -2.38 -21.96
CA LEU A 380 -3.38 -0.97 -22.30
C LEU A 380 -1.95 -0.52 -22.02
N TYR A 381 -1.27 -1.15 -21.06
CA TYR A 381 0.10 -0.83 -20.66
C TYR A 381 1.16 -1.59 -21.48
N ARG A 382 0.77 -2.69 -22.13
CA ARG A 382 1.72 -3.70 -22.63
C ARG A 382 1.67 -3.89 -24.13
N LEU A 383 0.51 -3.65 -24.73
CA LEU A 383 0.29 -3.89 -26.14
C LEU A 383 0.57 -2.65 -26.97
N LYS A 384 0.86 -2.88 -28.24
CA LYS A 384 1.01 -1.79 -29.22
C LYS A 384 -0.36 -1.22 -29.56
N PRO A 385 -0.44 0.05 -30.02
CA PRO A 385 -1.70 0.66 -30.44
C PRO A 385 -2.52 -0.18 -31.43
N THR A 386 -1.86 -0.93 -32.32
CA THR A 386 -2.50 -1.84 -33.30
C THR A 386 -3.25 -3.00 -32.66
N GLU A 387 -2.83 -3.45 -31.48
CA GLU A 387 -3.37 -4.62 -30.79
C GLU A 387 -4.39 -4.21 -29.71
N ILE A 388 -4.28 -3.00 -29.17
CA ILE A 388 -5.19 -2.51 -28.10
C ILE A 388 -6.65 -2.53 -28.55
N SER A 389 -6.93 -2.19 -29.81
CA SER A 389 -8.30 -2.08 -30.35
C SER A 389 -9.12 -3.36 -30.17
N ASP A 390 -8.50 -4.53 -30.22
CA ASP A 390 -9.19 -5.83 -30.10
C ASP A 390 -9.72 -6.10 -28.68
N TYR A 391 -9.11 -5.48 -27.66
CA TYR A 391 -9.48 -5.67 -26.26
C TYR A 391 -10.54 -4.67 -25.76
N LEU A 392 -10.70 -3.54 -26.46
CA LEU A 392 -11.61 -2.47 -26.06
C LEU A 392 -13.07 -2.92 -25.94
N PRO A 393 -13.64 -3.75 -26.84
CA PRO A 393 -15.02 -4.19 -26.68
C PRO A 393 -15.27 -4.93 -25.36
N GLY A 394 -14.34 -5.81 -24.97
CA GLY A 394 -14.41 -6.57 -23.71
C GLY A 394 -14.26 -5.67 -22.48
N LEU A 395 -13.30 -4.74 -22.51
CA LEU A 395 -13.12 -3.76 -21.45
C LEU A 395 -14.36 -2.87 -21.27
N MET A 396 -14.92 -2.35 -22.36
CA MET A 396 -16.11 -1.49 -22.30
C MET A 396 -17.33 -2.24 -21.76
N TYR A 397 -17.53 -3.50 -22.18
CA TYR A 397 -18.61 -4.33 -21.65
C TYR A 397 -18.46 -4.57 -20.14
N ALA A 398 -17.25 -4.87 -19.67
CA ALA A 398 -17.00 -5.06 -18.24
C ALA A 398 -17.28 -3.78 -17.43
N ILE A 399 -16.84 -2.60 -17.91
CA ILE A 399 -17.12 -1.32 -17.25
C ILE A 399 -18.63 -1.06 -17.20
N GLN A 400 -19.35 -1.38 -18.28
CA GLN A 400 -20.81 -1.23 -18.34
C GLN A 400 -21.52 -2.15 -17.33
N MET A 401 -21.09 -3.41 -17.22
CA MET A 401 -21.62 -4.36 -16.24
C MET A 401 -21.34 -3.93 -14.80
N ILE A 402 -20.15 -3.38 -14.53
CA ILE A 402 -19.83 -2.81 -13.22
C ILE A 402 -20.73 -1.61 -12.93
N TYR A 403 -20.92 -0.72 -13.90
CA TYR A 403 -21.79 0.44 -13.73
C TYR A 403 -23.24 0.05 -13.43
N SER A 404 -23.78 -1.02 -14.02
CA SER A 404 -25.16 -1.45 -13.76
C SER A 404 -25.35 -2.24 -12.47
N THR A 405 -24.32 -2.95 -12.00
CA THR A 405 -24.41 -3.82 -10.82
C THR A 405 -23.93 -3.17 -9.53
N SER A 406 -23.06 -2.18 -9.64
CA SER A 406 -22.45 -1.52 -8.48
C SER A 406 -23.42 -0.60 -7.73
N ARG A 407 -23.25 -0.55 -6.41
CA ARG A 407 -24.03 0.32 -5.54
C ARG A 407 -23.46 1.74 -5.46
N PHE A 408 -22.14 1.87 -5.52
CA PHE A 408 -21.43 3.14 -5.35
C PHE A 408 -20.60 3.56 -6.57
N PHE A 409 -20.22 2.61 -7.43
CA PHE A 409 -19.45 2.88 -8.66
C PHE A 409 -20.33 3.40 -9.81
N ASN A 410 -21.66 3.30 -9.68
CA ASN A 410 -22.67 3.68 -10.66
C ASN A 410 -22.91 5.21 -10.77
N THR A 411 -21.86 6.01 -10.67
CA THR A 411 -21.94 7.48 -10.76
C THR A 411 -21.19 8.01 -11.98
N LYS A 412 -21.69 9.11 -12.57
CA LYS A 412 -21.03 9.79 -13.71
C LYS A 412 -19.58 10.18 -13.40
N ARG A 413 -19.30 10.54 -12.15
CA ARG A 413 -17.95 10.89 -11.69
C ARG A 413 -17.00 9.69 -11.80
N MET A 414 -17.37 8.55 -11.22
CA MET A 414 -16.56 7.34 -11.24
C MET A 414 -16.31 6.85 -12.67
N LEU A 415 -17.37 6.88 -13.48
CA LEU A 415 -17.29 6.52 -14.88
C LEU A 415 -16.37 7.47 -15.66
N THR A 416 -16.51 8.78 -15.47
CA THR A 416 -15.61 9.74 -16.14
C THR A 416 -14.16 9.55 -15.71
N SER A 417 -13.89 9.35 -14.42
CA SER A 417 -12.54 9.16 -13.88
C SER A 417 -11.82 7.96 -14.52
N ILE A 418 -12.47 6.80 -14.59
CA ILE A 418 -11.85 5.60 -15.18
C ILE A 418 -11.60 5.78 -16.68
N PHE A 419 -12.53 6.40 -17.40
CA PHE A 419 -12.39 6.64 -18.83
C PHE A 419 -11.27 7.64 -19.15
N VAL A 420 -11.14 8.73 -18.38
CA VAL A 420 -10.03 9.66 -18.58
C VAL A 420 -8.68 8.97 -18.35
N LYS A 421 -8.59 8.09 -17.35
CA LYS A 421 -7.38 7.29 -17.10
C LYS A 421 -7.07 6.30 -18.21
N ILE A 422 -8.09 5.64 -18.77
CA ILE A 422 -7.94 4.79 -19.96
C ILE A 422 -7.41 5.60 -21.14
N THR A 423 -7.99 6.78 -21.39
CA THR A 423 -7.53 7.69 -22.46
C THR A 423 -6.08 8.12 -22.26
N ASN A 424 -5.72 8.56 -21.04
CA ASN A 424 -4.36 8.94 -20.70
C ASN A 424 -3.38 7.79 -20.99
N GLN A 425 -3.71 6.57 -20.54
CA GLN A 425 -2.87 5.40 -20.77
C GLN A 425 -2.71 5.07 -22.26
N MET A 426 -3.77 5.20 -23.06
CA MET A 426 -3.67 5.02 -24.51
C MET A 426 -2.74 6.04 -25.17
N ILE A 427 -2.79 7.31 -24.75
CA ILE A 427 -1.89 8.35 -25.24
C ILE A 427 -0.44 8.02 -24.87
N LEU A 428 -0.18 7.57 -23.65
CA LEU A 428 1.15 7.12 -23.21
C LEU A 428 1.64 5.95 -24.07
N SER A 429 0.80 4.94 -24.31
CA SER A 429 1.14 3.80 -25.15
C SER A 429 1.42 4.21 -26.60
N CYS A 430 0.69 5.21 -27.13
CA CYS A 430 1.02 5.81 -28.43
C CYS A 430 2.37 6.52 -28.42
N LYS A 431 2.67 7.37 -27.43
CA LYS A 431 3.96 8.06 -27.31
C LYS A 431 5.12 7.07 -27.21
N ALA A 432 4.96 6.02 -26.41
CA ALA A 432 5.95 4.96 -26.25
C ALA A 432 6.15 4.18 -27.57
N TYR A 433 5.07 3.88 -28.30
CA TYR A 433 5.12 3.23 -29.60
C TYR A 433 5.82 4.06 -30.67
N LEU A 434 5.63 5.39 -30.68
CA LEU A 434 6.25 6.30 -31.64
C LEU A 434 7.75 6.51 -31.38
N THR A 435 8.16 6.50 -30.12
CA THR A 435 9.54 6.78 -29.69
C THR A 435 10.36 5.52 -29.39
N GLU A 436 9.77 4.33 -29.52
CA GLU A 436 10.36 3.07 -29.02
C GLU A 436 10.84 3.20 -27.56
N ASN A 437 9.92 3.65 -26.69
CA ASN A 437 10.19 3.94 -25.27
C ASN A 437 11.31 4.98 -25.07
N GLY A 438 11.34 6.02 -25.90
CA GLY A 438 12.33 7.10 -25.82
C GLY A 438 13.69 6.80 -26.46
N MET A 439 13.86 5.63 -27.08
CA MET A 439 15.11 5.23 -27.74
C MET A 439 15.30 5.92 -29.11
N LEU A 440 14.21 6.33 -29.76
CA LEU A 440 14.21 6.96 -31.06
C LEU A 440 13.67 8.40 -31.00
N ASP A 441 14.42 9.30 -31.63
CA ASP A 441 13.96 10.64 -31.98
C ASP A 441 13.07 10.55 -33.22
N ILE A 442 11.86 11.13 -33.12
CA ILE A 442 10.85 11.10 -34.19
C ILE A 442 11.36 11.72 -35.51
N TRP A 443 12.35 12.61 -35.46
CA TRP A 443 12.88 13.23 -36.68
C TRP A 443 14.03 12.46 -37.31
N ARG A 444 14.69 11.58 -36.55
CA ARG A 444 15.81 10.75 -37.02
C ARG A 444 15.37 9.40 -37.57
N ASP A 445 14.17 8.95 -37.21
CA ASP A 445 13.60 7.70 -37.70
C ASP A 445 13.26 7.75 -39.21
N CYS A 446 13.12 6.58 -39.82
CA CYS A 446 12.61 6.42 -41.16
C CYS A 446 11.19 7.00 -41.28
N LYS A 447 11.06 8.13 -42.00
CA LYS A 447 9.82 8.92 -42.13
C LYS A 447 8.62 8.10 -42.58
N SER A 448 8.80 7.15 -43.51
CA SER A 448 7.71 6.29 -43.99
C SER A 448 7.22 5.32 -42.92
N SER A 449 8.14 4.74 -42.15
CA SER A 449 7.83 3.89 -40.98
C SER A 449 7.09 4.69 -39.92
N LEU A 450 7.60 5.87 -39.57
CA LEU A 450 6.98 6.75 -38.58
C LEU A 450 5.56 7.18 -38.98
N ILE A 451 5.34 7.57 -40.23
CA ILE A 451 3.99 7.90 -40.73
C ILE A 451 3.05 6.71 -40.56
N SER A 452 3.51 5.48 -40.83
CA SER A 452 2.70 4.28 -40.60
C SER A 452 2.34 4.12 -39.12
N ARG A 453 3.33 4.25 -38.23
CA ARG A 453 3.11 4.15 -36.77
C ARG A 453 2.16 5.24 -36.25
N ILE A 454 2.26 6.46 -36.76
CA ILE A 454 1.33 7.55 -36.41
C ILE A 454 -0.11 7.21 -36.84
N LYS A 455 -0.29 6.64 -38.04
CA LYS A 455 -1.61 6.20 -38.50
C LYS A 455 -2.19 5.10 -37.62
N ASP A 456 -1.37 4.18 -37.10
CA ASP A 456 -1.83 3.16 -36.15
C ASP A 456 -2.41 3.82 -34.87
N CYS A 457 -1.73 4.85 -34.34
CA CYS A 457 -2.20 5.62 -33.18
C CYS A 457 -3.51 6.38 -33.45
N ILE A 458 -3.65 6.97 -34.64
CA ILE A 458 -4.90 7.64 -35.05
C ILE A 458 -6.05 6.63 -35.18
N ASN A 459 -5.79 5.47 -35.78
CA ASN A 459 -6.79 4.40 -35.89
C ASN A 459 -7.21 3.89 -34.50
N LEU A 460 -6.29 3.78 -33.54
CA LEU A 460 -6.64 3.43 -32.15
C LEU A 460 -7.67 4.41 -31.57
N TYR A 461 -7.47 5.72 -31.73
CA TYR A 461 -8.42 6.74 -31.28
C TYR A 461 -9.79 6.59 -31.95
N GLU A 462 -9.82 6.40 -33.28
CA GLU A 462 -11.06 6.25 -34.04
C GLU A 462 -11.85 5.01 -33.62
N GLN A 463 -11.17 3.87 -33.44
CA GLN A 463 -11.79 2.64 -32.92
C GLN A 463 -12.30 2.84 -31.49
N TYR A 464 -11.49 3.44 -30.62
CA TYR A 464 -11.88 3.73 -29.25
C TYR A 464 -13.15 4.59 -29.18
N TYR A 465 -13.18 5.72 -29.90
CA TYR A 465 -14.33 6.60 -29.99
C TYR A 465 -15.58 5.88 -30.52
N LYS A 466 -15.42 5.10 -31.59
CA LYS A 466 -16.51 4.31 -32.19
C LYS A 466 -17.07 3.27 -31.22
N ILE A 467 -16.21 2.52 -30.53
CA ILE A 467 -16.62 1.47 -29.59
C ILE A 467 -17.34 2.09 -28.40
N CYS A 468 -16.82 3.18 -27.83
CA CYS A 468 -17.48 3.86 -26.72
C CYS A 468 -18.87 4.40 -27.10
N ASN A 469 -18.99 5.05 -28.25
CA ASN A 469 -20.28 5.55 -28.73
C ASN A 469 -21.27 4.42 -29.04
N ALA A 470 -20.81 3.31 -29.62
CA ALA A 470 -21.65 2.16 -29.88
C ALA A 470 -22.18 1.53 -28.58
N GLN A 471 -21.37 1.51 -27.51
CA GLN A 471 -21.78 1.01 -26.20
C GLN A 471 -22.73 1.98 -25.47
N MET A 472 -22.52 3.30 -25.59
CA MET A 472 -23.47 4.31 -25.08
C MET A 472 -24.83 4.25 -25.79
N ALA A 473 -24.84 3.94 -27.09
CA ALA A 473 -26.07 3.86 -27.89
C ALA A 473 -26.86 2.57 -27.65
N LYS A 474 -26.24 1.51 -27.15
CA LYS A 474 -26.94 0.29 -26.73
C LYS A 474 -27.70 0.58 -25.45
N LYS A 475 -29.02 0.79 -25.58
CA LYS A 475 -29.93 0.83 -24.44
C LYS A 475 -29.77 -0.47 -23.66
N MET A 476 -29.45 -0.37 -22.37
CA MET A 476 -29.60 -1.51 -21.47
C MET A 476 -31.07 -1.92 -21.50
N ASP A 477 -31.31 -3.22 -21.66
CA ASP A 477 -32.64 -3.84 -21.72
C ASP A 477 -33.55 -3.28 -20.62
N ASP A 478 -34.85 -3.11 -20.93
CA ASP A 478 -35.91 -2.43 -20.14
C ASP A 478 -36.25 -3.08 -18.77
N THR A 479 -35.30 -3.78 -18.13
CA THR A 479 -35.48 -4.51 -16.86
C THR A 479 -34.68 -3.94 -15.68
N ILE A 480 -33.73 -3.03 -15.92
CA ILE A 480 -32.98 -2.34 -14.86
C ILE A 480 -33.39 -0.87 -14.95
N GLU A 481 -34.02 -0.36 -13.88
CA GLU A 481 -34.63 0.98 -13.76
C GLU A 481 -34.04 2.04 -14.72
N GLU A 482 -34.92 2.85 -15.32
CA GLU A 482 -34.64 4.03 -16.17
C GLU A 482 -33.62 5.06 -15.59
N ARG A 483 -33.03 4.80 -14.41
CA ARG A 483 -32.11 5.67 -13.67
C ARG A 483 -30.65 5.53 -14.07
N LEU A 484 -30.21 4.44 -14.71
CA LEU A 484 -28.79 4.20 -15.02
C LEU A 484 -28.46 4.51 -16.49
N HIS A 485 -28.59 5.78 -16.87
CA HIS A 485 -28.07 6.25 -18.15
C HIS A 485 -26.53 6.21 -18.10
N PHE A 486 -25.92 5.34 -18.91
CA PHE A 486 -24.47 5.25 -19.09
C PHE A 486 -24.01 6.49 -19.89
N GLU A 487 -23.84 7.61 -19.19
CA GLU A 487 -23.51 8.90 -19.78
C GLU A 487 -22.12 9.35 -19.35
N ILE A 488 -21.28 9.60 -20.34
CA ILE A 488 -19.91 10.07 -20.19
C ILE A 488 -19.79 11.45 -20.84
N SER A 489 -19.02 12.36 -20.23
CA SER A 489 -18.68 13.64 -20.86
C SER A 489 -17.69 13.40 -22.01
N PRO A 490 -18.10 13.58 -23.29
CA PRO A 490 -17.21 13.30 -24.42
C PRO A 490 -15.99 14.22 -24.43
N ILE A 491 -16.17 15.47 -24.01
CA ILE A 491 -15.10 16.47 -23.92
C ILE A 491 -14.04 16.04 -22.91
N SER A 492 -14.46 15.54 -21.75
CA SER A 492 -13.53 15.14 -20.68
C SER A 492 -12.75 13.88 -21.07
N VAL A 493 -13.43 12.91 -21.68
CA VAL A 493 -12.84 11.60 -21.98
C VAL A 493 -12.04 11.58 -23.28
N PHE A 494 -12.55 12.19 -24.34
CA PHE A 494 -11.92 12.14 -25.66
C PHE A 494 -11.10 13.39 -25.98
N GLY A 495 -11.36 14.53 -25.34
CA GLY A 495 -10.76 15.82 -25.73
C GLY A 495 -9.23 15.83 -25.75
N LYS A 496 -8.58 15.18 -24.77
CA LYS A 496 -7.11 15.06 -24.74
C LYS A 496 -6.59 14.23 -25.93
N PHE A 497 -7.22 13.10 -26.21
CA PHE A 497 -6.81 12.24 -27.32
C PHE A 497 -7.13 12.87 -28.67
N ASP A 498 -8.23 13.62 -28.78
CA ASP A 498 -8.54 14.39 -29.99
C ASP A 498 -7.47 15.45 -30.26
N THR A 499 -7.06 16.19 -29.24
CA THR A 499 -5.97 17.18 -29.34
C THR A 499 -4.65 16.50 -29.74
N PHE A 500 -4.36 15.33 -29.16
CA PHE A 500 -3.19 14.53 -29.55
C PHE A 500 -3.29 14.03 -30.99
N LYS A 501 -4.46 13.57 -31.45
CA LYS A 501 -4.72 13.16 -32.83
C LYS A 501 -4.48 14.31 -33.80
N GLN A 502 -4.99 15.52 -33.51
CA GLN A 502 -4.74 16.71 -34.32
C GLN A 502 -3.24 17.04 -34.40
N ARG A 503 -2.50 16.86 -33.29
CA ARG A 503 -1.03 17.00 -33.30
C ARG A 503 -0.36 15.96 -34.21
N LEU A 504 -0.81 14.71 -34.15
CA LEU A 504 -0.31 13.62 -34.99
C LEU A 504 -0.58 13.87 -36.49
N ASP A 505 -1.75 14.42 -36.84
CA ASP A 505 -2.09 14.80 -38.21
C ASP A 505 -1.09 15.85 -38.75
N LYS A 506 -0.81 16.91 -37.98
CA LYS A 506 0.20 17.93 -38.34
C LYS A 506 1.61 17.32 -38.49
N LEU A 507 2.00 16.38 -37.64
CA LEU A 507 3.29 15.69 -37.76
C LEU A 507 3.37 14.85 -39.04
N ILE A 508 2.29 14.15 -39.41
CA ILE A 508 2.21 13.44 -40.70
C ILE A 508 2.43 14.42 -41.86
N ASP A 509 1.81 15.60 -41.81
CA ASP A 509 1.93 16.60 -42.87
C ASP A 509 3.38 17.09 -43.02
N VAL A 510 4.05 17.42 -41.92
CA VAL A 510 5.48 17.81 -41.92
C VAL A 510 6.36 16.70 -42.50
N LEU A 511 6.15 15.45 -42.09
CA LEU A 511 6.92 14.30 -42.57
C LEU A 511 6.70 14.04 -44.06
N ARG A 512 5.46 14.18 -44.55
CA ARG A 512 5.10 14.05 -45.97
C ARG A 512 5.71 15.17 -46.81
N MET A 513 5.66 16.42 -46.33
CA MET A 513 6.31 17.54 -47.00
C MET A 513 7.81 17.28 -47.15
N ASN A 514 8.47 16.83 -46.08
CA ASN A 514 9.88 16.50 -46.15
C ASN A 514 10.20 15.36 -47.15
N LEU A 515 9.39 14.30 -47.17
CA LEU A 515 9.56 13.23 -48.16
C LEU A 515 9.36 13.72 -49.60
N SER A 516 8.32 14.52 -49.86
CA SER A 516 8.04 15.09 -51.19
C SER A 516 9.19 15.99 -51.68
N HIS A 517 9.71 16.85 -50.79
CA HIS A 517 10.78 17.79 -51.11
C HIS A 517 12.18 17.16 -51.10
N SER A 518 12.34 15.91 -50.66
CA SER A 518 13.63 15.20 -50.74
C SER A 518 14.14 15.04 -52.18
N ILE A 519 13.23 15.02 -53.17
CA ILE A 519 13.55 14.99 -54.61
C ILE A 519 14.34 16.21 -55.06
N LEU A 520 14.20 17.36 -54.37
CA LEU A 520 14.95 18.57 -54.70
C LEU A 520 16.46 18.37 -54.53
N HIS A 521 16.88 17.50 -53.60
CA HIS A 521 18.29 17.19 -53.36
C HIS A 521 18.88 16.18 -54.37
N SER A 522 18.04 15.47 -55.12
CA SER A 522 18.48 14.51 -56.15
C SER A 522 18.27 15.04 -57.58
N SER A 523 17.70 16.24 -57.73
CA SER A 523 17.45 16.86 -59.02
C SER A 523 18.72 17.47 -59.61
N THR A 524 18.92 17.29 -60.92
CA THR A 524 20.07 17.83 -61.67
C THR A 524 19.77 19.17 -62.34
N ILE A 525 18.64 19.81 -62.00
CA ILE A 525 18.21 21.08 -62.60
C ILE A 525 19.08 22.23 -62.07
N GLU A 526 19.65 23.03 -62.96
CA GLU A 526 20.50 24.16 -62.59
C GLU A 526 19.73 25.20 -61.74
N GLY A 527 20.30 25.60 -60.60
CA GLY A 527 19.69 26.57 -59.67
C GLY A 527 18.68 25.98 -58.67
N ILE A 528 18.37 24.68 -58.75
CA ILE A 528 17.42 24.02 -57.82
C ILE A 528 17.94 23.95 -56.38
N ASP A 529 19.27 23.94 -56.22
CA ASP A 529 19.96 23.85 -54.92
C ASP A 529 19.60 25.00 -53.98
N VAL A 530 19.30 26.19 -54.51
CA VAL A 530 18.88 27.35 -53.70
C VAL A 530 17.57 27.06 -52.98
N PHE A 531 16.62 26.42 -53.67
CA PHE A 531 15.33 26.04 -53.09
C PHE A 531 15.46 24.85 -52.15
N ALA A 532 16.29 23.87 -52.49
CA ALA A 532 16.59 22.73 -51.62
C ALA A 532 17.22 23.18 -50.29
N ASN A 533 18.18 24.12 -50.34
CA ASN A 533 18.80 24.70 -49.15
C ASN A 533 17.81 25.54 -48.33
N LYS A 534 16.96 26.34 -48.98
CA LYS A 534 15.92 27.11 -48.28
C LYS A 534 14.95 26.18 -47.53
N PHE A 535 14.52 25.10 -48.17
CA PHE A 535 13.66 24.09 -47.53
C PHE A 535 14.37 23.42 -46.35
N ALA A 536 15.64 23.01 -46.52
CA ALA A 536 16.42 22.40 -45.46
C ALA A 536 16.59 23.33 -44.24
N MET A 537 16.79 24.63 -44.46
CA MET A 537 16.86 25.62 -43.38
C MET A 537 15.54 25.76 -42.62
N ILE A 538 14.40 25.82 -43.32
CA ILE A 538 13.07 25.90 -42.70
C ILE A 538 12.79 24.63 -41.88
N PHE A 539 13.03 23.46 -42.48
CA PHE A 539 12.84 22.17 -41.80
C PHE A 539 13.75 22.04 -40.57
N HIS A 540 15.03 22.45 -40.68
CA HIS A 540 15.95 22.44 -39.55
C HIS A 540 15.49 23.39 -38.43
N LYS A 541 14.99 24.59 -38.77
CA LYS A 541 14.42 25.53 -37.77
C LYS A 541 13.29 24.88 -36.99
N LEU A 542 12.37 24.19 -37.66
CA LEU A 542 11.24 23.50 -37.03
C LEU A 542 11.69 22.33 -36.13
N VAL A 543 12.66 21.52 -36.59
CA VAL A 543 13.16 20.31 -35.89
C VAL A 543 14.15 20.62 -34.76
N SER A 544 14.75 21.81 -34.75
CA SER A 544 15.73 22.23 -33.73
C SER A 544 15.12 22.79 -32.45
N GLN A 545 13.80 22.79 -32.31
CA GLN A 545 13.12 23.40 -31.17
C GLN A 545 13.27 22.54 -29.89
N PRO A 546 13.33 23.16 -28.70
CA PRO A 546 13.63 22.46 -27.45
C PRO A 546 12.42 21.77 -26.81
N TYR A 547 11.23 21.83 -27.42
CA TYR A 547 10.01 21.25 -26.86
C TYR A 547 9.76 19.83 -27.36
N ASP A 548 9.00 19.04 -26.59
CA ASP A 548 8.50 17.74 -27.03
C ASP A 548 7.39 17.91 -28.08
N TYR A 549 7.66 17.46 -29.30
CA TYR A 549 6.73 17.51 -30.44
C TYR A 549 5.47 16.66 -30.23
N LEU A 550 5.55 15.62 -29.40
CA LEU A 550 4.42 14.76 -29.03
C LEU A 550 3.61 15.31 -27.85
N ASP A 551 4.05 16.39 -27.21
CA ASP A 551 3.26 17.09 -26.20
C ASP A 551 2.20 17.98 -26.86
N HIS A 552 0.98 17.43 -26.93
CA HIS A 552 -0.17 18.06 -27.55
C HIS A 552 -0.67 19.31 -26.82
N ARG A 553 -0.23 19.58 -25.59
CA ARG A 553 -0.61 20.78 -24.83
C ARG A 553 0.21 22.00 -25.17
N ARG A 554 1.45 21.79 -25.65
CA ARG A 554 2.34 22.90 -25.99
C ARG A 554 1.88 23.51 -27.30
N LEU A 555 1.36 24.73 -27.20
CA LEU A 555 0.91 25.50 -28.36
C LEU A 555 2.09 26.01 -29.21
N ASP A 556 3.30 26.01 -28.66
CA ASP A 556 4.55 26.41 -29.33
C ASP A 556 4.67 25.77 -30.73
N PHE A 557 4.53 24.44 -30.81
CA PHE A 557 4.55 23.73 -32.11
C PHE A 557 3.45 24.14 -33.06
N ASN A 558 2.26 24.50 -32.58
CA ASN A 558 1.18 24.94 -33.47
C ASN A 558 1.57 26.26 -34.14
N ASN A 559 2.24 27.16 -33.42
CA ASN A 559 2.72 28.41 -34.01
C ASN A 559 3.85 28.14 -35.00
N ASP A 560 4.83 27.30 -34.62
CA ASP A 560 5.98 26.96 -35.47
C ASP A 560 5.60 26.12 -36.70
N TYR A 561 4.48 25.39 -36.67
CA TYR A 561 3.93 24.66 -37.80
C TYR A 561 3.27 25.59 -38.84
N GLU A 562 2.63 26.67 -38.38
CA GLU A 562 1.96 27.64 -39.27
C GLU A 562 2.96 28.64 -39.88
N GLU A 563 4.07 28.92 -39.19
CA GLU A 563 5.22 29.72 -39.70
C GLU A 563 6.04 28.95 -40.74
#